data_AF-A0A0F2RJL0-F1
#
_entry.id   AF-A0A0F2RJL0-F1
#
_cell.length_a   1.000
_cell.length_b   1.000
_cell.length_c   1.000
_cell.angle_alpha   90.00
_cell.angle_beta   90.00
_cell.angle_gamma   90.00
#
_symmetry.space_group_name_H-M   'P 1'
#
loop_
_entity.id
_entity.type
_entity.pdbx_description
1 polymer ?
#
loop_
_entity_poly.entity_id
_entity_poly.type
_entity_poly.pdbx_seq_one_letter_code
_entity_poly.pdbx_strand_id
1 'polypeptide(L)'
;MLERVKARCVQVTTAPTLEGFRITSTIDIVSSECALGMNVLKDFLVGLSDFFGGRNETIQNELRHARQVCVDQLRYEAHMVGANAVVGCSLSYSEFSGKGTSMLFIVAAGTAVTVEPLACTVGTR
;
A
#
# COMPACT_ATOMS: atom_id res chain seq x y z
N MET A 1 -16.04 12.57 -2.92
CA MET A 1 -16.42 11.41 -2.08
C MET A 1 -16.59 10.14 -2.91
N LEU A 2 -17.33 10.16 -4.02
CA LEU A 2 -17.56 9.00 -4.89
C LEU A 2 -16.27 8.41 -5.49
N GLU A 3 -15.36 9.25 -5.97
CA GLU A 3 -14.08 8.81 -6.57
C GLU A 3 -13.20 8.05 -5.57
N ARG A 4 -13.18 8.46 -4.30
CA ARG A 4 -12.49 7.72 -3.23
C ARG A 4 -13.12 6.36 -2.96
N VAL A 5 -14.44 6.21 -3.13
CA VAL A 5 -15.12 4.92 -2.95
C VAL A 5 -14.76 3.97 -4.09
N LYS A 6 -14.73 4.44 -5.34
CA LYS A 6 -14.33 3.64 -6.50
C LYS A 6 -12.87 3.21 -6.44
N ALA A 7 -11.98 4.11 -6.01
CA ALA A 7 -10.57 3.77 -5.81
C ALA A 7 -10.37 2.60 -4.83
N ARG A 8 -11.19 2.45 -3.79
CA ARG A 8 -11.11 1.29 -2.88
C ARG A 8 -11.41 -0.06 -3.55
N CYS A 9 -12.08 -0.06 -4.70
CA CYS A 9 -12.34 -1.28 -5.47
C CYS A 9 -11.12 -1.72 -6.30
N VAL A 10 -10.09 -0.89 -6.42
CA VAL A 10 -8.83 -1.26 -7.09
C VAL A 10 -8.13 -2.36 -6.29
N GLN A 11 -7.93 -3.51 -6.92
CA GLN A 11 -7.22 -4.63 -6.33
C GLN A 11 -5.71 -4.33 -6.31
N VAL A 12 -5.03 -4.65 -5.20
CA VAL A 12 -3.58 -4.45 -5.10
C VAL A 12 -2.95 -5.76 -4.65
N THR A 13 -1.91 -6.22 -5.36
CA THR A 13 -1.20 -7.43 -5.02
C THR A 13 0.31 -7.25 -5.19
N THR A 14 1.08 -7.96 -4.37
CA THR A 14 2.54 -8.08 -4.53
C THR A 14 2.91 -9.09 -5.62
N ALA A 15 1.99 -9.97 -5.99
CA ALA A 15 2.19 -10.91 -7.09
C ALA A 15 2.22 -10.18 -8.45
N PRO A 16 2.93 -10.71 -9.46
CA PRO A 16 2.96 -10.10 -10.79
C PRO A 16 1.63 -10.23 -11.54
N THR A 17 0.74 -11.12 -11.09
CA THR A 17 -0.57 -11.40 -11.70
C THR A 17 -1.63 -11.63 -10.62
N LEU A 18 -2.90 -11.52 -11.00
CA LEU A 18 -4.05 -11.86 -10.16
C LEU A 18 -4.65 -13.20 -10.61
N GLU A 19 -4.71 -14.18 -9.71
CA GLU A 19 -5.32 -15.48 -10.00
C GLU A 19 -6.81 -15.34 -10.35
N GLY A 20 -7.27 -16.06 -11.38
CA GLY A 20 -8.64 -15.95 -11.87
C GLY A 20 -8.92 -14.71 -12.74
N PHE A 21 -7.91 -13.87 -12.99
CA PHE A 21 -8.02 -12.69 -13.84
C PHE A 21 -6.97 -12.68 -14.95
N ARG A 22 -7.30 -12.05 -16.08
CA ARG A 22 -6.39 -11.75 -17.18
C ARG A 22 -6.10 -10.27 -17.21
N ILE A 23 -4.83 -9.89 -17.29
CA ILE A 23 -4.42 -8.51 -17.58
C ILE A 23 -4.73 -8.20 -19.05
N THR A 24 -5.56 -7.18 -19.28
CA THR A 24 -5.95 -6.71 -20.62
C THR A 24 -5.16 -5.49 -21.06
N SER A 25 -4.67 -4.67 -20.12
CA SER A 25 -3.84 -3.51 -20.39
C SER A 25 -2.86 -3.24 -19.26
N THR A 26 -1.63 -2.86 -19.60
CA THR A 26 -0.64 -2.28 -18.68
C THR A 26 -0.59 -0.79 -18.92
N ILE A 27 -0.88 0.01 -17.90
CA ILE A 27 -1.16 1.44 -18.07
C ILE A 27 0.06 2.28 -17.71
N ASP A 28 0.48 2.25 -16.45
CA ASP A 28 1.60 3.05 -15.95
C ASP A 28 2.19 2.46 -14.67
N ILE A 29 3.34 2.98 -14.26
CA ILE A 29 3.87 2.79 -12.91
C ILE A 29 3.20 3.82 -11.99
N VAL A 30 2.70 3.36 -10.85
CA VAL A 30 2.10 4.24 -9.83
C VAL A 30 2.87 4.12 -8.53
N SER A 31 3.01 5.23 -7.80
CA SER A 31 3.63 5.28 -6.48
C SER A 31 2.82 6.11 -5.49
N SER A 32 3.09 5.91 -4.21
CA SER A 32 2.54 6.74 -3.13
C SER A 32 3.46 6.67 -1.92
N GLU A 33 3.56 7.77 -1.18
CA GLU A 33 4.47 7.91 -0.06
C GLU A 33 3.74 8.38 1.20
N CYS A 34 4.16 7.88 2.37
CA CYS A 34 3.74 8.36 3.68
C CYS A 34 4.99 8.59 4.55
N ALA A 35 5.03 9.68 5.30
CA ALA A 35 6.11 10.01 6.21
C ALA A 35 5.62 10.01 7.65
N LEU A 36 6.35 9.32 8.53
CA LEU A 36 6.13 9.31 9.97
C LEU A 36 7.29 10.05 10.66
N GLY A 37 6.96 11.00 11.54
CA GLY A 37 7.96 11.71 12.33
C GLY A 37 8.60 10.80 13.39
N MET A 38 9.93 10.75 13.44
CA MET A 38 10.64 9.95 14.43
C MET A 38 10.49 10.51 15.85
N ASN A 39 10.20 11.80 16.01
CA ASN A 39 9.87 12.37 17.32
C ASN A 39 8.58 11.76 17.87
N VAL A 40 7.55 11.61 17.02
CA VAL A 40 6.30 10.93 17.37
C VAL A 40 6.56 9.45 17.67
N LEU A 41 7.40 8.78 16.87
CA LEU A 41 7.79 7.39 17.12
C LEU A 41 8.54 7.22 18.46
N LYS A 42 9.44 8.15 18.79
CA LYS A 42 10.19 8.18 20.05
C LYS A 42 9.29 8.44 21.25
N ASP A 43 8.34 9.36 21.16
CA ASP A 43 7.38 9.62 22.24
C ASP A 43 6.54 8.37 22.53
N PHE A 44 6.13 7.63 21.49
CA PHE A 44 5.47 6.32 21.66
C PHE A 44 6.40 5.28 22.30
N LEU A 45 7.70 5.28 22.01
CA LEU A 45 8.67 4.38 22.63
C LEU A 45 8.90 4.72 24.13
N VAL A 46 8.98 6.00 24.48
CA VAL A 46 9.19 6.46 25.87
C VAL A 46 7.99 6.11 26.75
N GLY A 47 6.77 6.23 26.23
CA GLY A 47 5.56 5.82 26.94
C GLY A 47 5.39 4.31 27.14
N LEU A 48 6.22 3.48 26.50
CA LEU A 48 6.12 2.02 26.47
C LEU A 48 7.33 1.31 27.11
N SER A 49 8.22 2.08 27.76
CA SER A 49 9.49 1.62 28.33
C SER A 49 9.39 0.43 29.30
N ASP A 50 8.19 0.12 29.82
CA ASP A 50 7.97 -0.95 30.80
C ASP A 50 7.74 -2.34 30.20
N PHE A 51 7.60 -2.48 28.87
CA PHE A 51 7.28 -3.78 28.23
C PHE A 51 8.35 -4.23 27.23
N PHE A 52 9.51 -4.63 27.76
CA PHE A 52 10.55 -5.30 26.99
C PHE A 52 10.02 -6.64 26.42
N GLY A 53 9.93 -6.75 25.10
CA GLY A 53 10.15 -8.05 24.44
C GLY A 53 8.97 -8.79 23.79
N GLY A 54 7.82 -8.18 23.50
CA GLY A 54 6.75 -8.92 22.82
C GLY A 54 5.63 -8.09 22.23
N ARG A 55 5.82 -7.57 21.00
CA ARG A 55 4.84 -6.81 20.20
C ARG A 55 4.39 -5.49 20.85
N ASN A 56 5.09 -4.40 20.51
CA ASN A 56 4.63 -3.04 20.81
C ASN A 56 3.40 -2.69 19.96
N GLU A 57 2.20 -2.93 20.49
CA GLU A 57 0.93 -2.73 19.78
C GLU A 57 0.80 -1.32 19.21
N THR A 58 1.20 -0.27 19.93
CA THR A 58 1.09 1.12 19.48
C THR A 58 1.93 1.40 18.23
N ILE A 59 3.20 0.97 18.22
CA ILE A 59 4.09 1.17 17.06
C ILE A 59 3.64 0.31 15.88
N GLN A 60 3.24 -0.94 16.15
CA GLN A 60 2.71 -1.82 15.11
C GLN A 60 1.41 -1.26 14.51
N ASN A 61 0.55 -0.64 15.33
CA ASN A 61 -0.68 0.00 14.89
C ASN A 61 -0.36 1.23 14.04
N GLU A 62 0.60 2.06 14.43
CA GLU A 62 0.97 3.25 13.66
C GLU A 62 1.60 2.88 12.31
N LEU A 63 2.52 1.90 12.29
CA LEU A 63 3.09 1.38 11.04
C LEU A 63 2.04 0.71 10.15
N ARG A 64 1.05 0.02 10.75
CA ARG A 64 -0.08 -0.56 10.02
C ARG A 64 -0.96 0.54 9.42
N HIS A 65 -1.25 1.58 10.19
CA HIS A 65 -2.04 2.71 9.75
C HIS A 65 -1.34 3.45 8.60
N ALA A 66 -0.06 3.78 8.73
CA ALA A 66 0.68 4.43 7.66
C ALA A 66 0.80 3.57 6.39
N ARG A 67 0.96 2.24 6.52
CA ARG A 67 0.89 1.31 5.38
C ARG A 67 -0.49 1.36 4.71
N GLN A 68 -1.57 1.36 5.50
CA GLN A 68 -2.94 1.44 4.98
C GLN A 68 -3.13 2.72 4.17
N VAL A 69 -2.69 3.87 4.71
CA VAL A 69 -2.73 5.16 4.04
C VAL A 69 -1.96 5.14 2.72
N CYS A 70 -0.73 4.62 2.69
CA CYS A 70 0.03 4.43 1.45
C CYS A 70 -0.76 3.61 0.42
N VAL A 71 -1.20 2.40 0.79
CA VAL A 71 -1.88 1.52 -0.17
C VAL A 71 -3.20 2.12 -0.65
N ASP A 72 -3.94 2.84 0.20
CA ASP A 72 -5.16 3.54 -0.20
C ASP A 72 -4.89 4.69 -1.16
N GLN A 73 -3.78 5.41 -0.98
CA GLN A 73 -3.36 6.43 -1.94
C GLN A 73 -2.88 5.80 -3.25
N LEU A 74 -2.13 4.69 -3.21
CA LEU A 74 -1.71 3.95 -4.40
C LEU A 74 -2.91 3.49 -5.24
N ARG A 75 -3.97 3.00 -4.58
CA ARG A 75 -5.24 2.67 -5.22
C ARG A 75 -5.87 3.88 -5.90
N TYR A 76 -5.81 5.04 -5.25
CA TYR A 76 -6.32 6.28 -5.81
C TYR A 76 -5.54 6.68 -7.06
N GLU A 77 -4.20 6.68 -7.02
CA GLU A 77 -3.36 6.96 -8.21
C GLU A 77 -3.67 6.01 -9.37
N ALA A 78 -3.78 4.71 -9.08
CA ALA A 78 -4.15 3.71 -10.08
C ALA A 78 -5.54 3.98 -10.69
N HIS A 79 -6.53 4.32 -9.87
CA HIS A 79 -7.87 4.70 -10.33
C HIS A 79 -7.83 5.95 -11.22
N MET A 80 -7.02 6.95 -10.85
CA MET A 80 -6.88 8.19 -11.61
C MET A 80 -6.31 7.97 -13.02
N VAL A 81 -5.47 6.95 -13.21
CA VAL A 81 -4.96 6.56 -14.54
C VAL A 81 -5.87 5.54 -15.25
N GLY A 82 -7.04 5.22 -14.68
CA GLY A 82 -8.03 4.32 -15.30
C GLY A 82 -7.78 2.83 -15.08
N ALA A 83 -6.89 2.47 -14.14
CA ALA A 83 -6.65 1.08 -13.77
C ALA A 83 -7.69 0.56 -12.79
N ASN A 84 -7.93 -0.75 -12.81
CA ASN A 84 -8.76 -1.44 -11.82
C ASN A 84 -7.95 -2.41 -10.93
N ALA A 85 -6.64 -2.54 -11.19
CA ALA A 85 -5.73 -3.29 -10.34
C ALA A 85 -4.30 -2.71 -10.36
N VAL A 86 -3.54 -3.02 -9.32
CA VAL A 86 -2.10 -2.79 -9.21
C VAL A 86 -1.42 -4.14 -8.92
N VAL A 87 -0.50 -4.56 -9.78
CA VAL A 87 0.28 -5.79 -9.65
C VAL A 87 1.74 -5.48 -9.37
N GLY A 88 2.47 -6.47 -8.84
CA GLY A 88 3.89 -6.31 -8.50
C GLY A 88 4.14 -5.22 -7.47
N CYS A 89 3.17 -4.97 -6.58
CA CYS A 89 3.29 -3.95 -5.55
C CYS A 89 4.48 -4.27 -4.62
N SER A 90 5.28 -3.25 -4.32
CA SER A 90 6.36 -3.30 -3.35
C SER A 90 6.13 -2.23 -2.28
N LEU A 91 6.57 -2.51 -1.05
CA LEU A 91 6.54 -1.59 0.07
C LEU A 91 7.97 -1.44 0.59
N SER A 92 8.49 -0.21 0.55
CA SER A 92 9.84 0.12 0.98
C SER A 92 9.78 1.06 2.18
N TYR A 93 10.58 0.76 3.21
CA TYR A 93 10.71 1.55 4.43
C TYR A 93 12.11 2.16 4.44
N SER A 94 12.20 3.49 4.48
CA SER A 94 13.48 4.20 4.46
C SER A 94 13.48 5.32 5.49
N GLU A 95 14.56 5.44 6.25
CA GLU A 95 14.75 6.56 7.15
C GLU A 95 15.46 7.71 6.43
N PHE A 96 14.94 8.92 6.60
CA PHE A 96 15.64 10.14 6.24
C PHE A 96 15.93 10.95 7.50
N SER A 97 17.21 11.19 7.76
CA SER A 97 17.68 11.90 8.95
C SER A 97 18.51 13.12 8.55
N GLY A 98 18.13 14.30 9.04
CA GLY A 98 18.81 15.57 8.74
C GLY A 98 18.38 16.70 9.67
N LYS A 99 19.32 17.60 10.00
CA LYS A 99 19.08 18.81 10.82
C LYS A 99 18.36 18.53 12.16
N GLY A 100 18.63 17.39 12.80
CA GLY A 100 18.01 17.02 14.08
C GLY A 100 16.59 16.44 13.98
N THR A 101 16.05 16.29 12.77
CA THR A 101 14.78 15.60 12.52
C THR A 101 15.05 14.29 11.81
N SER A 102 14.44 13.20 12.29
CA SER A 102 14.41 11.90 11.62
C SER A 102 12.96 11.62 11.20
N MET A 103 12.79 11.04 10.02
CA MET A 103 11.50 10.64 9.46
C MET A 103 11.60 9.24 8.88
N LEU A 104 10.59 8.41 9.12
CA LEU A 104 10.41 7.13 8.47
C LEU A 104 9.47 7.31 7.28
N PHE A 105 9.98 7.06 6.08
CA PHE A 105 9.22 7.03 4.86
C PHE A 105 8.77 5.62 4.55
N ILE A 106 7.51 5.49 4.15
CA ILE A 106 6.94 4.30 3.55
C ILE A 106 6.59 4.66 2.12
N VAL A 107 7.14 3.91 1.18
CA VAL A 107 6.88 4.08 -0.26
C VAL A 107 6.20 2.81 -0.76
N ALA A 108 5.05 2.95 -1.39
CA ALA A 108 4.39 1.89 -2.13
C ALA A 108 4.52 2.18 -3.62
N ALA A 109 4.91 1.18 -4.41
CA ALA A 109 5.00 1.31 -5.86
C ALA A 109 4.57 0.01 -6.55
N GLY A 110 3.95 0.11 -7.71
CA GLY A 110 3.53 -1.04 -8.49
C GLY A 110 3.12 -0.68 -9.91
N THR A 111 2.65 -1.67 -10.67
CA THR A 111 2.20 -1.48 -12.05
C THR A 111 0.68 -1.42 -12.08
N ALA A 112 0.13 -0.29 -12.54
CA ALA A 112 -1.29 -0.09 -12.75
C ALA A 112 -1.75 -0.81 -14.02
N VAL A 113 -2.76 -1.65 -13.89
CA VAL A 113 -3.26 -2.52 -14.96
C VAL A 113 -4.79 -2.55 -15.00
N THR A 114 -5.33 -2.91 -16.16
CA THR A 114 -6.72 -3.34 -16.29
C THR A 114 -6.77 -4.86 -16.32
N VAL A 115 -7.65 -5.44 -15.52
CA VAL A 115 -7.90 -6.88 -15.48
C VAL A 115 -9.37 -7.22 -15.71
N GLU A 116 -9.60 -8.40 -16.28
CA GLU A 116 -10.93 -8.99 -16.48
C GLU A 116 -10.95 -10.43 -15.93
N PRO A 117 -12.08 -10.91 -15.36
CA PRO A 117 -12.20 -12.30 -14.92
C PRO A 117 -11.95 -13.28 -16.07
N LEU A 118 -11.22 -14.36 -15.79
CA LEU A 118 -11.13 -15.47 -16.73
C LEU A 118 -12.52 -16.07 -16.90
N ALA A 119 -13.01 -16.13 -18.14
CA ALA A 119 -14.30 -16.74 -18.43
C ALA A 119 -14.31 -18.19 -17.93
N CYS A 120 -15.30 -18.52 -17.10
CA CYS A 120 -15.52 -19.90 -16.72
C CYS A 120 -16.03 -20.66 -17.95
N THR A 121 -15.13 -21.36 -18.65
CA THR A 121 -15.53 -22.41 -19.59
C THR A 121 -16.06 -23.58 -18.78
N VAL A 122 -17.29 -23.47 -18.27
CA VAL A 122 -18.07 -24.61 -17.82
C VAL A 122 -18.30 -25.46 -19.06
N GLY A 123 -17.52 -26.53 -19.20
CA GLY A 123 -17.65 -27.46 -20.31
C GLY A 123 -19.07 -28.01 -20.33
N THR A 124 -19.84 -27.67 -21.35
CA THR A 124 -21.00 -28.42 -21.76
C THR A 124 -20.51 -29.80 -22.23
N ARG A 125 -20.71 -30.82 -21.39
CA ARG A 125 -20.82 -32.21 -21.79
C ARG A 125 -22.16 -32.75 -21.30
#